data_AF-A0A552PXN0-F1
#
_entry.id   AF-A0A552PXN0-F1
#
_cell.length_a   1.000
_cell.length_b   1.000
_cell.length_c   1.000
_cell.angle_alpha   90.00
_cell.angle_beta   90.00
_cell.angle_gamma   90.00
#
_symmetry.space_group_name_H-M   'P 1'
#
loop_
_entity.id
_entity.type
_entity.pdbx_description
1 polymer ?
#
loop_
_entity_poly.entity_id
_entity_poly.type
_entity_poly.pdbx_seq_one_letter_code
_entity_poly.pdbx_strand_id
1 'polypeptide(L)'
;LPPDIAITFRNSECQAVTLEKPQTFFRYYSDENYKKGRFLTTDQYTTNVEVIRNLALDQKWNPPNQATKVISVTLPAGTTVYQGIVAPQNPADCYPGGGQQTFIKDSRDANIQWGEGRAITVTSLSCR
;
A
#
# COMPACT_ATOMS: atom_id res chain seq x y z
N LEU A 1 12.54 10.41 6.05
CA LEU A 1 11.19 10.66 5.49
C LEU A 1 10.54 11.78 6.29
N PRO A 2 9.59 12.53 5.72
CA PRO A 2 8.71 13.39 6.50
C PRO A 2 8.03 12.61 7.65
N PRO A 3 7.85 13.20 8.85
CA PRO A 3 7.30 12.49 10.01
C PRO A 3 5.92 11.86 9.75
N ASP A 4 5.05 12.54 9.01
CA ASP A 4 3.71 12.06 8.63
C ASP A 4 3.74 10.78 7.78
N ILE A 5 4.82 10.56 7.01
CA ILE A 5 5.03 9.31 6.29
C ILE A 5 5.72 8.28 7.18
N ALA A 6 6.69 8.70 8.00
CA ALA A 6 7.42 7.79 8.88
C ALA A 6 6.47 7.05 9.85
N ILE A 7 5.48 7.75 10.44
CA ILE A 7 4.51 7.16 11.36
C ILE A 7 3.66 6.04 10.76
N THR A 8 3.59 5.94 9.42
CA THR A 8 2.86 4.86 8.74
C THR A 8 3.62 3.54 8.79
N PHE A 9 4.90 3.57 9.16
CA PHE A 9 5.72 2.38 9.41
C PHE A 9 5.76 2.08 10.90
N ARG A 10 5.77 0.80 11.24
CA ARG A 10 5.87 0.31 12.62
C ARG A 10 7.09 0.93 13.29
N ASN A 11 6.90 1.44 14.51
CA ASN A 11 7.92 2.16 15.28
C ASN A 11 8.50 3.41 14.57
N SER A 12 7.86 3.91 13.52
CA SER A 12 8.41 4.92 12.60
C SER A 12 9.70 4.51 11.88
N GLU A 13 9.90 3.20 11.70
CA GLU A 13 11.12 2.61 11.15
C GLU A 13 10.90 2.07 9.74
N CYS A 14 11.75 2.48 8.80
CA CYS A 14 11.81 1.94 7.45
C CYS A 14 13.25 1.98 6.93
N GLN A 15 13.52 1.18 5.92
CA GLN A 15 14.79 1.15 5.22
C GLN A 15 14.67 1.84 3.87
N ALA A 16 15.56 2.79 3.58
CA ALA A 16 15.74 3.30 2.23
C ALA A 16 16.53 2.29 1.40
N VAL A 17 15.97 1.88 0.26
CA VAL A 17 16.56 0.90 -0.66
C VAL A 17 16.53 1.48 -2.06
N THR A 18 17.67 1.51 -2.75
CA THR A 18 17.74 1.83 -4.17
C THR A 18 17.66 0.53 -4.97
N LEU A 19 16.68 0.43 -5.86
CA LEU A 19 16.48 -0.78 -6.65
C LEU A 19 17.60 -0.96 -7.69
N GLU A 20 18.32 -2.08 -7.66
CA GLU A 20 19.37 -2.36 -8.63
C GLU A 20 18.81 -2.83 -9.99
N LYS A 21 17.60 -3.39 -9.98
CA LYS A 21 16.87 -3.88 -11.14
C LYS A 21 15.39 -3.49 -11.05
N PRO A 22 14.64 -3.47 -12.16
CA PRO A 22 13.21 -3.27 -12.09
C PRO A 22 12.56 -4.27 -11.14
N GLN A 23 11.62 -3.80 -10.32
CA GLN A 23 10.92 -4.64 -9.34
C GLN A 23 9.42 -4.36 -9.37
N THR A 24 8.64 -5.44 -9.36
CA THR A 24 7.18 -5.37 -9.32
C THR A 24 6.68 -5.40 -7.88
N PHE A 25 5.73 -4.52 -7.61
CA PHE A 25 4.96 -4.39 -6.38
C PHE A 25 3.47 -4.48 -6.71
N PHE A 26 2.64 -4.44 -5.68
CA PHE A 26 1.19 -4.42 -5.76
C PHE A 26 0.63 -3.19 -5.08
N ARG A 27 -0.47 -2.67 -5.63
CA ARG A 27 -1.24 -1.61 -5.00
C ARG A 27 -2.71 -1.96 -4.99
N TYR A 28 -3.28 -1.91 -3.80
CA TYR A 28 -4.71 -2.09 -3.59
C TYR A 28 -5.43 -0.75 -3.55
N TYR A 29 -6.60 -0.69 -4.18
CA TYR A 29 -7.39 0.53 -4.33
C TYR A 29 -8.87 0.20 -4.57
N SER A 30 -9.72 1.22 -4.45
CA SER A 30 -11.15 1.13 -4.80
C SER A 30 -11.62 2.22 -5.76
N ASP A 31 -10.98 3.38 -5.74
CA ASP A 31 -11.30 4.51 -6.61
C ASP A 31 -10.19 4.67 -7.67
N GLU A 32 -10.61 4.73 -8.94
CA GLU A 32 -9.72 4.84 -10.10
C GLU A 32 -8.87 6.12 -10.08
N ASN A 33 -9.34 7.20 -9.46
CA ASN A 33 -8.59 8.46 -9.31
C ASN A 33 -7.36 8.28 -8.41
N TYR A 34 -7.43 7.36 -7.44
CA TYR A 34 -6.38 7.10 -6.46
C TYR A 34 -5.55 5.86 -6.78
N LYS A 35 -5.75 5.22 -7.94
CA LYS A 35 -5.02 4.00 -8.30
C LYS A 35 -3.52 4.21 -8.42
N LYS A 36 -3.04 5.39 -8.83
CA LYS A 36 -1.60 5.73 -8.95
C LYS A 36 -1.05 6.43 -7.72
N GLY A 37 -1.21 5.80 -6.55
CA GLY A 37 -0.74 6.35 -5.26
C GLY A 37 0.65 5.86 -4.85
N ARG A 38 1.17 6.46 -3.78
CA ARG A 38 2.58 6.32 -3.35
C ARG A 38 2.89 5.12 -2.44
N PHE A 39 1.87 4.45 -1.93
CA PHE A 39 2.02 3.29 -1.06
C PHE A 39 1.75 2.01 -1.85
N LEU A 40 2.72 1.10 -1.81
CA LEU A 40 2.77 -0.19 -2.50
C LEU A 40 3.08 -1.29 -1.48
N THR A 41 2.96 -2.54 -1.88
CA THR A 41 3.38 -3.70 -1.08
C THR A 41 3.97 -4.79 -1.97
N THR A 42 4.85 -5.62 -1.43
CA THR A 42 5.25 -6.89 -2.07
C THR A 42 4.30 -8.03 -1.74
N ASP A 43 3.49 -7.87 -0.70
CA ASP A 43 2.55 -8.89 -0.24
C ASP A 43 1.35 -8.97 -1.20
N GLN A 44 0.85 -10.19 -1.38
CA GLN A 44 -0.38 -10.43 -2.13
C GLN A 44 -1.41 -11.03 -1.20
N TYR A 45 -2.54 -10.35 -1.11
CA TYR A 45 -3.74 -10.76 -0.39
C TYR A 45 -4.83 -11.15 -1.38
N THR A 46 -5.68 -12.08 -0.96
CA THR A 46 -6.78 -12.62 -1.77
C THR A 46 -8.07 -11.86 -1.53
N THR A 47 -8.30 -11.43 -0.28
CA THR A 47 -9.53 -10.75 0.14
C THR A 47 -9.28 -9.30 0.53
N ASN A 48 -10.28 -8.43 0.35
CA ASN A 48 -10.22 -7.04 0.80
C ASN A 48 -10.01 -6.92 2.32
N VAL A 49 -10.56 -7.84 3.12
CA VAL A 49 -10.39 -7.85 4.58
C VAL A 49 -8.92 -8.06 4.96
N GLU A 50 -8.23 -8.99 4.31
CA GLU A 50 -6.79 -9.19 4.51
C GLU A 50 -6.01 -7.92 4.17
N VAL A 51 -6.31 -7.29 3.03
CA VAL A 51 -5.63 -6.06 2.62
C VAL A 51 -5.86 -4.96 3.65
N ILE A 52 -7.11 -4.70 4.01
CA ILE A 52 -7.48 -3.61 4.92
C ILE A 52 -6.82 -3.80 6.28
N ARG A 53 -6.79 -5.02 6.81
CA ARG A 53 -6.20 -5.30 8.12
C ARG A 53 -4.68 -5.22 8.10
N ASN A 54 -4.02 -5.88 7.14
CA ASN A 54 -2.56 -5.94 7.07
C ASN A 54 -1.92 -4.63 6.62
N LEU A 55 -2.60 -3.88 5.75
CA LEU A 55 -2.15 -2.56 5.28
C LEU A 55 -2.80 -1.39 6.03
N ALA A 56 -3.51 -1.69 7.13
CA ALA A 56 -4.17 -0.73 8.00
C ALA A 56 -4.95 0.36 7.23
N LEU A 57 -5.78 -0.03 6.25
CA LEU A 57 -6.52 0.92 5.42
C LEU A 57 -7.75 1.43 6.18
N ASP A 58 -7.66 2.61 6.79
CA ASP A 58 -8.78 3.17 7.54
C ASP A 58 -9.98 3.47 6.62
N GLN A 59 -11.12 2.85 6.92
CA GLN A 59 -12.36 3.01 6.18
C GLN A 59 -13.03 4.38 6.41
N LYS A 60 -12.52 5.22 7.31
CA LYS A 60 -12.96 6.61 7.49
C LYS A 60 -12.36 7.59 6.47
N TRP A 61 -11.39 7.15 5.67
CA TRP A 61 -10.87 7.96 4.57
C TRP A 61 -12.00 8.38 3.62
N ASN A 62 -11.85 9.54 2.98
CA ASN A 62 -12.82 10.06 2.03
C ASN A 62 -12.16 10.29 0.66
N PRO A 63 -12.45 9.46 -0.36
CA PRO A 63 -13.32 8.28 -0.32
C PRO A 63 -12.68 7.11 0.45
N PRO A 64 -13.49 6.15 0.95
CA PRO A 64 -12.97 5.00 1.69
C PRO A 64 -12.17 4.07 0.77
N ASN A 65 -11.02 3.57 1.25
CA ASN A 65 -10.27 2.56 0.52
C ASN A 65 -10.74 1.15 0.91
N GLN A 66 -11.77 0.68 0.20
CA GLN A 66 -12.34 -0.66 0.40
C GLN A 66 -11.48 -1.79 -0.20
N ALA A 67 -10.31 -1.47 -0.78
CA ALA A 67 -9.37 -2.41 -1.39
C ALA A 67 -10.01 -3.42 -2.36
N THR A 68 -10.94 -2.97 -3.20
CA THR A 68 -11.73 -3.86 -4.09
C THR A 68 -10.99 -4.30 -5.35
N LYS A 69 -9.87 -3.64 -5.67
CA LYS A 69 -9.03 -3.94 -6.82
C LYS A 69 -7.55 -3.92 -6.45
N VAL A 70 -6.75 -4.61 -7.25
CA VAL A 70 -5.29 -4.59 -7.19
C VAL A 70 -4.69 -4.37 -8.57
N ILE A 71 -3.59 -3.60 -8.62
CA ILE A 71 -2.75 -3.43 -9.81
C ILE A 71 -1.32 -3.89 -9.49
N SER A 72 -0.64 -4.42 -10.49
CA SER A 72 0.82 -4.53 -10.46
C SER A 72 1.45 -3.17 -10.77
N VAL A 73 2.59 -2.91 -10.14
CA VAL A 73 3.35 -1.66 -10.30
C VAL A 73 4.82 -2.02 -10.43
N THR A 74 5.38 -1.86 -11.62
CA THR A 74 6.82 -2.11 -11.85
C THR A 74 7.56 -0.79 -11.74
N LEU A 75 8.43 -0.69 -10.74
CA LEU A 75 9.35 0.43 -10.58
C LEU A 75 10.65 0.16 -11.34
N PRO A 76 11.23 1.14 -12.04
CA PRO A 76 12.49 0.96 -12.74
C PRO A 76 13.67 0.84 -11.76
N ALA A 77 14.78 0.29 -12.24
CA ALA A 77 16.07 0.34 -11.54
C ALA A 77 16.46 1.81 -11.25
N GLY A 78 17.23 2.03 -10.18
CA GLY A 78 17.60 3.35 -9.68
C GLY A 78 16.54 4.03 -8.82
N THR A 79 15.30 3.53 -8.78
CA THR A 79 14.26 4.07 -7.90
C THR A 79 14.65 3.85 -6.44
N THR A 80 14.64 4.92 -5.63
CA THR A 80 14.77 4.81 -4.18
C THR A 80 13.39 4.64 -3.55
N VAL A 81 13.20 3.52 -2.86
CA VAL A 81 11.98 3.17 -2.15
C VAL A 81 12.23 3.13 -0.64
N TYR A 82 11.17 3.24 0.15
CA TYR A 82 11.24 3.10 1.61
C TYR A 82 10.39 1.92 2.04
N GLN A 83 11.02 0.89 2.58
CA GLN A 83 10.39 -0.39 2.90
C GLN A 83 10.33 -0.61 4.40
N GLY A 84 9.22 -1.14 4.88
CA GLY A 84 9.05 -1.47 6.29
C GLY A 84 7.74 -2.20 6.55
N ILE A 85 7.43 -2.40 7.82
CA ILE A 85 6.18 -3.00 8.26
C ILE A 85 5.15 -1.91 8.50
N VAL A 86 3.90 -2.14 8.11
CA VAL A 86 2.80 -1.20 8.33
C VAL A 86 2.51 -1.03 9.83
N ALA A 87 2.45 0.22 10.29
CA ALA A 87 2.00 0.57 11.63
C ALA A 87 0.48 0.35 11.78
N PRO A 88 -0.01 0.05 12.99
CA PRO A 88 -1.45 0.03 13.24
C PRO A 88 -2.08 1.41 13.04
N GLN A 89 -3.37 1.43 12.66
CA GLN A 89 -4.23 2.62 12.68
C GLN A 89 -5.37 2.44 13.69
N ASN A 90 -6.00 3.54 14.12
CA ASN A 90 -7.08 3.48 15.11
C ASN A 90 -8.44 3.14 14.46
N PRO A 91 -9.21 2.18 15.00
CA PRO A 91 -8.89 1.33 16.15
C PRO A 91 -8.00 0.14 15.74
N ALA A 92 -6.98 -0.14 16.56
CA ALA A 92 -5.89 -1.07 16.20
C ALA A 92 -6.33 -2.54 16.11
N ASP A 93 -7.45 -2.91 16.73
CA ASP A 93 -8.07 -4.22 16.58
C ASP A 93 -8.66 -4.43 15.17
N CYS A 94 -9.15 -3.35 14.55
CA CYS A 94 -9.61 -3.39 13.17
C CYS A 94 -8.48 -3.18 12.15
N TYR A 95 -7.54 -2.28 12.45
CA TYR A 95 -6.42 -1.94 11.55
C TYR A 95 -5.07 -2.23 12.22
N PRO A 96 -4.74 -3.50 12.50
CA PRO A 96 -3.51 -3.86 13.22
C PRO A 96 -2.23 -3.59 12.41
N GLY A 97 -2.34 -3.42 11.09
CA GLY A 97 -1.20 -3.35 10.20
C GLY A 97 -0.44 -4.68 10.19
N GLY A 98 0.88 -4.62 10.04
CA GLY A 98 1.75 -5.80 10.09
C GLY A 98 2.11 -6.41 8.74
N GLY A 99 1.44 -6.02 7.66
CA GLY A 99 1.89 -6.31 6.31
C GLY A 99 3.14 -5.52 5.92
N GLN A 100 3.73 -5.89 4.78
CA GLN A 100 4.80 -5.14 4.16
C GLN A 100 4.24 -3.87 3.50
N GLN A 101 4.95 -2.74 3.65
CA GLN A 101 4.68 -1.51 2.91
C GLN A 101 5.94 -0.95 2.29
N THR A 102 5.77 -0.42 1.09
CA THR A 102 6.77 0.31 0.34
C THR A 102 6.23 1.70 -0.02
N PHE A 103 6.94 2.75 0.35
CA PHE A 103 6.63 4.13 -0.04
C PHE A 103 7.56 4.58 -1.18
N ILE A 104 6.97 5.19 -2.21
CA ILE A 104 7.67 5.88 -3.30
C ILE A 104 7.41 7.39 -3.22
N LYS A 105 8.42 8.20 -3.51
CA LYS A 105 8.27 9.67 -3.46
C LYS A 105 7.41 10.21 -4.59
N ASP A 106 7.68 9.76 -5.81
CA ASP A 106 7.01 10.20 -7.03
C ASP A 106 6.24 9.03 -7.66
N SER A 107 4.91 9.04 -7.54
CA SER A 107 4.04 8.06 -8.21
C SER A 107 3.66 8.45 -9.64
N ARG A 108 4.16 9.59 -10.13
CA ARG A 108 3.90 10.14 -11.46
C ARG A 108 5.10 10.05 -12.38
N ASP A 109 6.22 9.50 -11.92
CA ASP A 109 7.36 9.13 -12.77
C ASP A 109 6.86 8.32 -13.98
N ALA A 110 7.17 8.82 -15.17
CA ALA A 110 6.73 8.26 -16.44
C ALA A 110 7.29 6.85 -16.71
N ASN A 111 8.38 6.47 -16.03
CA ASN A 111 9.00 5.16 -16.15
C ASN A 111 8.33 4.10 -15.27
N ILE A 112 7.42 4.48 -14.36
CA ILE A 112 6.65 3.53 -13.58
C ILE A 112 5.60 2.88 -14.48
N GLN A 113 5.66 1.56 -14.58
CA GLN A 113 4.67 0.80 -15.33
C GLN A 113 3.55 0.38 -14.39
N TRP A 114 2.35 0.90 -14.65
CA TRP A 114 1.13 0.55 -13.94
C TRP A 114 0.38 -0.48 -14.77
N GLY A 115 0.18 -1.68 -14.22
CA GLY A 115 -0.57 -2.73 -14.88
C GLY A 115 -2.07 -2.46 -14.94
N GLU A 116 -2.80 -3.40 -15.54
CA GLU A 116 -4.25 -3.39 -15.53
C GLU A 116 -4.80 -3.81 -14.17
N GLY A 117 -5.86 -3.13 -13.73
CA GLY A 117 -6.48 -3.41 -12.45
C GLY A 117 -7.39 -4.62 -12.52
N ARG A 118 -7.22 -5.55 -11.58
CA ARG A 118 -8.10 -6.70 -11.41
C ARG A 118 -8.89 -6.59 -10.12
N ALA A 119 -10.14 -7.08 -10.16
CA ALA A 119 -10.93 -7.23 -8.95
C ALA A 119 -10.32 -8.29 -8.02
N ILE A 120 -10.58 -8.16 -6.72
CA ILE A 120 -10.27 -9.19 -5.72
C ILE A 120 -11.54 -9.67 -5.04
N THR A 121 -11.44 -10.71 -4.20
CA THR A 121 -12.60 -11.20 -3.45
C THR A 121 -13.01 -10.18 -2.40
N VAL A 122 -14.22 -9.64 -2.52
CA VAL A 122 -14.78 -8.68 -1.58
C VAL A 122 -15.66 -9.40 -0.57
N THR A 123 -15.35 -9.19 0.70
CA THR A 123 -16.08 -9.69 1.86
C THR A 123 -16.40 -8.52 2.80
N SER A 124 -17.41 -8.68 3.65
CA SER A 124 -17.77 -7.65 4.62
C SER A 124 -16.73 -7.59 5.73
N LEU A 125 -16.21 -6.38 5.97
CA LEU A 125 -15.43 -6.07 7.16
C LEU A 125 -16.37 -5.46 8.20
N SER A 126 -16.39 -6.03 9.41
CA SER A 126 -17.03 -5.42 10.57
C SER A 126 -15.95 -5.10 11.60
N CYS A 127 -15.60 -3.82 11.69
CA CYS A 127 -14.89 -3.28 12.86
C CYS A 127 -15.93 -3.10 13.98
N ARG A 128 -15.63 -3.57 15.19
CA ARG A 128 -16.47 -3.32 16.36
C ARG A 128 -16.12 -1.98 17.01
#